data_AF-F3KGX0-F1
#
_entry.id   AF-F3KGX0-F1
#
_cell.length_a   1.000
_cell.length_b   1.000
_cell.length_c   1.000
_cell.angle_alpha   90.00
_cell.angle_beta   90.00
_cell.angle_gamma   90.00
#
_symmetry.space_group_name_H-M   'P 1'
#
loop_
_entity.id
_entity.type
_entity.pdbx_description
1 polymer ?
#
loop_
_entity_poly.entity_id
_entity_poly.type
_entity_poly.pdbx_seq_one_letter_code
_entity_poly.pdbx_strand_id
1 'polypeptide(L)'
;MTLSLTEKLIMAMVFVLLLVGMGLSHVDHGFFRETYVREDGFIEWLTVLGLLLCAGATLYRAVTLWGQKKPLFIGTLVFVTLVFIFGAGEEISWGQRIFNVETSEFFEEQTRRVK
;
A
#
# COMPACT_ATOMS: atom_id res chain seq x y z
N MET A 1 8.66 -1.64 26.26
CA MET A 1 7.54 -1.51 25.31
C MET A 1 7.49 -2.80 24.50
N THR A 2 6.61 -3.73 24.85
CA THR A 2 6.46 -5.00 24.13
C THR A 2 5.39 -4.87 23.07
N LEU A 3 5.66 -5.34 21.86
CA LEU A 3 4.67 -5.40 20.78
C LEU A 3 3.44 -6.20 21.23
N SER A 4 2.26 -5.69 20.90
CA SER A 4 0.99 -6.40 21.09
C SER A 4 0.96 -7.68 20.25
N LEU A 5 0.14 -8.65 20.65
CA LEU A 5 -0.04 -9.88 19.88
C LEU A 5 -0.51 -9.57 18.44
N THR A 6 -1.43 -8.61 18.30
CA THR A 6 -1.94 -8.17 16.99
C THR A 6 -0.84 -7.64 16.08
N GLU A 7 0.02 -6.74 16.58
CA GLU A 7 1.15 -6.21 15.80
C GLU A 7 2.11 -7.32 15.38
N LYS A 8 2.42 -8.26 16.28
CA LYS A 8 3.28 -9.40 15.96
C LYS A 8 2.68 -10.29 14.87
N LEU A 9 1.37 -10.56 14.94
CA LEU A 9 0.68 -11.35 13.94
C LEU A 9 0.67 -10.65 12.57
N ILE A 10 0.42 -9.35 12.53
CA ILE A 10 0.47 -8.56 11.29
C ILE A 10 1.88 -8.59 10.70
N MET A 11 2.91 -8.34 11.50
CA MET A 11 4.30 -8.37 11.02
C MET A 11 4.72 -9.77 10.54
N ALA A 12 4.32 -10.82 11.24
CA ALA A 12 4.58 -12.19 10.82
C ALA A 12 3.86 -12.53 9.51
N MET A 13 2.62 -12.09 9.35
CA MET A 13 1.86 -12.26 8.11
C MET A 13 2.57 -11.56 6.93
N VAL A 14 2.95 -10.29 7.08
CA VAL A 14 3.70 -9.54 6.05
C VAL A 14 5.01 -10.24 5.71
N PHE A 15 5.76 -10.67 6.73
CA PHE A 15 7.02 -11.37 6.53
C PHE A 15 6.86 -12.68 5.76
N VAL A 16 5.83 -13.49 6.08
CA VAL A 16 5.52 -14.73 5.35
C VAL A 16 5.12 -14.43 3.91
N LEU A 17 4.29 -13.41 3.66
CA LEU A 17 3.92 -13.02 2.30
C LEU A 17 5.17 -12.64 1.48
N LEU A 18 6.09 -11.86 2.05
CA LEU A 18 7.34 -11.50 1.37
C LEU A 18 8.21 -12.73 1.06
N LEU A 19 8.34 -13.67 2.00
CA LEU A 19 9.10 -14.91 1.77
C LEU A 19 8.45 -15.80 0.70
N VAL A 20 7.13 -15.91 0.70
CA VAL A 20 6.39 -16.65 -0.34
C VAL A 20 6.59 -15.99 -1.70
N GLY A 21 6.46 -14.67 -1.79
CA GLY A 21 6.71 -13.93 -3.01
C GLY A 21 8.14 -14.11 -3.53
N MET A 22 9.14 -14.03 -2.66
CA MET A 22 10.54 -14.27 -3.02
C MET A 22 10.79 -15.73 -3.45
N GLY A 23 10.17 -16.70 -2.80
CA GLY A 23 10.26 -18.11 -3.22
C GLY A 23 9.64 -18.35 -4.59
N LEU A 24 8.43 -17.83 -4.81
CA LEU A 24 7.73 -17.93 -6.09
C LEU A 24 8.49 -17.23 -7.22
N SER A 25 9.11 -16.07 -6.94
CA SER A 25 9.90 -15.34 -7.93
C SER A 25 11.14 -16.10 -8.38
N HIS A 26 11.63 -17.09 -7.63
CA HIS A 26 12.77 -17.93 -8.04
C HIS A 26 12.38 -19.28 -8.66
N VAL A 27 11.21 -19.81 -8.31
CA VAL A 27 10.76 -21.14 -8.77
C VAL A 27 9.97 -21.06 -10.07
N ASP A 28 9.04 -20.11 -10.16
CA ASP A 28 8.16 -19.96 -11.32
C ASP A 28 7.84 -18.48 -11.53
N HIS A 29 8.67 -17.83 -12.35
CA HIS A 29 8.51 -16.44 -12.74
C HIS A 29 7.14 -16.17 -13.38
N GLY A 30 6.57 -17.15 -14.10
CA GLY A 30 5.27 -17.00 -14.77
C GLY A 30 4.14 -16.95 -13.76
N PHE A 31 4.10 -17.90 -12.82
CA PHE A 31 3.10 -17.90 -11.76
C PHE A 31 3.22 -16.69 -10.84
N PHE A 32 4.45 -16.28 -10.53
CA PHE A 32 4.70 -15.08 -9.74
C PHE A 32 4.13 -13.81 -10.39
N ARG A 33 4.40 -13.58 -11.67
CA ARG A 33 3.94 -12.38 -12.39
C ARG A 33 2.44 -12.41 -12.68
N GLU A 34 1.91 -13.53 -13.15
CA GLU A 34 0.53 -13.60 -13.65
C GLU A 34 -0.52 -13.82 -12.54
N THR A 35 -0.12 -14.35 -11.38
CA THR A 35 -1.06 -14.69 -10.29
C THR A 35 -0.73 -13.98 -8.99
N TYR A 36 0.54 -13.96 -8.57
CA TYR A 36 0.91 -13.46 -7.25
C TYR A 36 1.03 -11.93 -7.19
N VAL A 37 1.75 -11.31 -8.15
CA VAL A 37 1.93 -9.85 -8.28
C VAL A 37 1.12 -9.29 -9.45
N ARG A 38 -0.01 -9.92 -9.71
CA ARG A 38 -0.91 -9.48 -10.78
C ARG A 38 -1.49 -8.10 -10.45
N GLU A 39 -1.59 -7.24 -11.47
CA GLU A 39 -2.32 -5.97 -11.36
C GLU A 39 -3.80 -6.21 -11.00
N ASP A 40 -4.33 -5.36 -10.12
CA ASP A 40 -5.61 -5.50 -9.41
C ASP A 40 -5.72 -6.85 -8.63
N GLY A 41 -4.58 -7.43 -8.25
CA GLY A 41 -4.46 -8.72 -7.58
C GLY A 41 -4.62 -8.67 -6.06
N PHE A 42 -4.63 -9.86 -5.43
CA PHE A 42 -4.84 -10.00 -3.99
C PHE A 42 -3.83 -9.22 -3.14
N ILE A 43 -2.55 -9.22 -3.55
CA ILE A 43 -1.48 -8.54 -2.82
C ILE A 43 -1.64 -7.02 -2.88
N GLU A 44 -1.97 -6.44 -4.03
CA GLU A 44 -2.21 -5.00 -4.18
C GLU A 44 -3.40 -4.56 -3.31
N TRP A 45 -4.53 -5.29 -3.35
CA TRP A 45 -5.68 -5.00 -2.47
C TRP A 45 -5.34 -5.10 -0.98
N LEU A 46 -4.47 -6.03 -0.59
CA LEU A 46 -4.00 -6.14 0.78
C LEU A 46 -3.12 -4.95 1.18
N THR A 47 -2.26 -4.47 0.26
CA THR A 47 -1.46 -3.25 0.44
C THR A 47 -2.36 -2.02 0.58
N VAL A 48 -3.37 -1.87 -0.28
CA VAL A 48 -4.38 -0.80 -0.22
C VAL A 48 -5.06 -0.79 1.15
N LEU A 49 -5.53 -1.95 1.62
CA LEU A 49 -6.14 -2.07 2.94
C LEU A 49 -5.17 -1.66 4.05
N GLY A 50 -3.91 -2.11 3.98
CA GLY A 50 -2.88 -1.73 4.95
C GLY A 50 -2.62 -0.23 4.99
N LEU A 51 -2.50 0.41 3.83
CA LEU A 51 -2.30 1.85 3.71
C LEU A 51 -3.50 2.64 4.22
N LEU A 52 -4.74 2.21 3.93
CA LEU A 52 -5.95 2.84 4.45
C LEU A 52 -6.08 2.69 5.97
N LEU A 53 -5.71 1.53 6.54
CA LEU A 53 -5.66 1.35 7.99
C LEU A 53 -4.62 2.26 8.65
N CYS A 54 -3.44 2.40 8.04
CA CYS A 54 -2.41 3.34 8.48
C CYS A 54 -2.91 4.79 8.42
N ALA A 55 -3.54 5.19 7.32
CA ALA A 55 -4.15 6.51 7.16
C ALA A 55 -5.20 6.78 8.23
N GLY A 56 -6.11 5.83 8.48
CA GLY A 56 -7.12 5.92 9.52
C GLY A 56 -6.52 6.06 10.92
N ALA A 57 -5.47 5.27 11.23
CA ALA A 57 -4.78 5.33 12.51
C ALA A 57 -4.05 6.68 12.73
N THR A 58 -3.36 7.21 11.70
CA THR A 58 -2.68 8.51 11.80
C THR A 58 -3.67 9.66 11.87
N LEU A 59 -4.79 9.58 11.15
CA LEU A 59 -5.85 10.57 11.19
C LEU A 59 -6.54 10.58 12.55
N TYR A 60 -6.90 9.41 13.07
CA TYR A 60 -7.46 9.27 14.41
C TYR A 60 -6.55 9.93 15.45
N ARG A 61 -5.24 9.66 15.37
CA ARG A 61 -4.25 10.25 16.27
C ARG A 61 -4.12 11.76 16.09
N ALA A 62 -4.23 12.28 14.88
CA ALA A 62 -4.25 13.72 14.61
C ALA A 62 -5.47 14.39 15.26
N VAL A 63 -6.65 13.78 15.15
CA VAL A 63 -7.90 14.29 15.75
C VAL A 63 -7.85 14.22 17.28
N THR A 64 -7.40 13.11 17.87
CA THR A 64 -7.31 12.97 19.34
C THR A 64 -6.35 13.97 19.97
N LEU A 65 -5.25 14.30 19.28
CA LEU A 65 -4.23 15.22 19.77
C LEU A 65 -4.47 16.68 19.34
N TRP A 66 -5.56 16.93 18.62
CA TRP A 66 -5.93 18.25 18.17
C TRP A 66 -6.10 19.21 19.36
N GLY A 67 -5.50 20.39 19.28
CA GLY A 67 -5.49 21.38 20.36
C GLY A 67 -4.61 21.05 21.57
N GLN A 68 -4.12 19.81 21.72
CA GLN A 68 -3.24 19.40 22.82
C GLN A 68 -1.75 19.47 22.46
N LYS A 69 -1.43 19.33 21.17
CA LYS A 69 -0.05 19.33 20.65
C LYS A 69 0.20 20.53 19.75
N LYS A 70 1.49 20.80 19.50
CA LYS A 70 1.93 21.88 18.61
C LYS A 70 1.28 21.72 17.23
N PRO A 71 0.88 22.82 16.58
CA PRO A 71 0.22 22.77 15.27
C PRO A 71 1.07 22.07 14.20
N LEU A 72 2.39 22.23 14.25
CA LEU A 72 3.33 21.53 13.36
C LEU A 72 3.21 20.00 13.48
N PHE A 73 3.08 19.47 14.70
CA PHE A 73 2.97 18.03 14.92
C PHE A 73 1.67 17.47 14.32
N ILE A 74 0.57 18.21 14.48
CA ILE A 74 -0.72 17.85 13.87
C ILE A 74 -0.62 17.95 12.35
N GLY A 75 -0.01 19.01 11.82
CA GLY A 75 0.25 19.17 10.39
C GLY A 75 1.04 18.00 9.80
N THR A 76 2.06 17.49 10.50
CA THR A 76 2.79 16.31 10.07
C THR A 76 1.91 15.06 10.04
N LEU A 77 1.06 14.82 11.06
CA LEU A 77 0.16 13.66 11.07
C LEU A 77 -0.87 13.72 9.94
N VAL A 78 -1.40 14.90 9.65
CA VAL A 78 -2.30 15.12 8.51
C VAL A 78 -1.57 14.86 7.19
N PHE A 79 -0.36 15.40 7.04
CA PHE A 79 0.46 15.17 5.84
C PHE A 79 0.74 13.67 5.62
N VAL A 80 1.15 12.95 6.67
CA VAL A 80 1.39 11.49 6.61
C VAL A 80 0.11 10.74 6.23
N THR A 81 -1.04 11.15 6.76
CA THR A 81 -2.34 10.57 6.38
C THR A 81 -2.60 10.73 4.87
N LEU A 82 -2.34 11.93 4.32
CA LEU A 82 -2.51 12.17 2.89
C LEU A 82 -1.54 11.35 2.05
N VAL A 83 -0.29 11.17 2.49
CA VAL A 83 0.69 10.30 1.82
C VAL A 83 0.20 8.86 1.76
N PHE A 84 -0.39 8.33 2.84
CA PHE A 84 -0.95 6.98 2.83
C PHE A 84 -2.18 6.85 1.92
N ILE A 85 -3.07 7.84 1.90
CA ILE A 85 -4.22 7.85 0.98
C ILE A 85 -3.74 7.89 -0.47
N PHE A 86 -2.76 8.74 -0.77
CA PHE A 86 -2.17 8.83 -2.11
C PHE A 86 -1.54 7.50 -2.52
N GLY A 87 -0.73 6.89 -1.65
CA GLY A 87 -0.16 5.57 -1.89
C GLY A 87 -1.22 4.50 -2.13
N ALA A 88 -2.29 4.46 -1.32
CA ALA A 88 -3.39 3.51 -1.51
C ALA A 88 -4.12 3.72 -2.85
N GLY A 89 -4.22 4.98 -3.29
CA GLY A 89 -4.75 5.31 -4.61
C GLY A 89 -3.86 4.79 -5.73
N GLU A 90 -2.55 5.03 -5.65
CA GLU A 90 -1.58 4.60 -6.68
C GLU A 90 -1.61 3.07 -6.88
N GLU A 91 -1.79 2.29 -5.81
CA GLU A 91 -1.92 0.83 -5.89
C GLU A 91 -3.15 0.34 -6.67
N ILE A 92 -4.23 1.14 -6.77
CA ILE A 92 -5.41 0.82 -7.60
C ILE A 92 -5.47 1.63 -8.90
N SER A 93 -4.37 2.31 -9.24
CA SER A 93 -4.25 3.17 -10.41
C SER A 93 -5.37 4.22 -10.50
N TRP A 94 -5.76 4.79 -9.35
CA TRP A 94 -6.88 5.73 -9.24
C TRP A 94 -6.78 6.95 -10.19
N GLY A 95 -5.57 7.43 -10.46
CA GLY A 95 -5.34 8.58 -11.34
C GLY A 95 -5.80 8.32 -12.77
N GLN A 96 -5.51 7.13 -13.31
CA GLN A 96 -6.01 6.71 -14.63
C GLN A 96 -7.54 6.61 -14.63
N ARG A 97 -8.12 6.05 -13.55
CA ARG A 97 -9.58 5.89 -13.41
C ARG A 97 -10.34 7.22 -13.28
N ILE A 98 -9.76 8.23 -12.63
CA ILE A 98 -10.40 9.54 -12.41
C ILE A 98 -10.15 10.50 -13.56
N PHE A 99 -8.92 10.60 -14.06
CA PHE A 99 -8.57 11.55 -15.12
C PHE A 99 -8.86 11.02 -16.53
N ASN A 100 -9.33 9.77 -16.65
CA ASN A 100 -9.65 9.08 -17.90
C ASN A 100 -8.53 9.22 -18.95
N VAL A 101 -7.29 9.29 -18.47
CA VAL A 101 -6.09 9.34 -19.31
C VAL A 101 -5.81 7.91 -19.72
N GLU A 102 -6.17 7.57 -20.96
CA GLU A 102 -5.79 6.30 -21.56
C GLU A 102 -4.27 6.21 -21.56
N THR A 103 -3.75 5.17 -20.92
CA THR A 103 -2.34 4.85 -20.96
C THR A 103 -2.01 4.49 -22.40
N SER A 104 -1.25 5.32 -23.11
CA SER A 104 -0.93 5.02 -24.52
C SER A 104 -0.32 3.62 -24.62
N GLU A 105 -0.60 2.87 -25.69
CA GLU A 105 -0.13 1.49 -25.89
C GLU A 105 1.36 1.27 -25.55
N PHE A 106 2.20 2.29 -25.80
CA PHE A 106 3.62 2.30 -25.44
C PHE A 106 3.88 2.14 -23.92
N PHE A 107 3.11 2.80 -23.06
CA PHE A 107 3.27 2.74 -21.61
C PHE A 107 2.65 1.46 -21.01
N GLU A 108 1.59 0.92 -21.60
CA GLU A 108 1.06 -0.39 -21.19
C GLU A 108 2.05 -1.51 -21.48
N GLU A 109 2.66 -1.51 -22.68
CA GLU A 109 3.64 -2.52 -23.05
C GLU A 109 4.92 -2.43 -22.20
N GLN A 110 5.38 -1.22 -21.86
CA GLN A 110 6.49 -1.03 -20.93
C GLN A 110 6.16 -1.46 -19.51
N THR A 111 4.96 -1.15 -19.00
CA THR A 111 4.53 -1.54 -17.64
C THR A 111 4.49 -3.07 -17.52
N ARG A 112 3.95 -3.75 -18.53
CA ARG A 112 3.92 -5.22 -18.60
C ARG A 112 5.31 -5.87 -18.75
N ARG A 113 6.29 -5.14 -19.30
CA ARG A 113 7.67 -5.61 -19.42
C ARG A 113 8.47 -5.41 -18.14
N VAL A 114 8.23 -4.31 -17.40
CA VAL A 114 9.06 -3.85 -16.28
C VAL A 114 8.54 -4.30 -14.90
N LYS A 115 7.22 -4.42 -14.68
CA LYS A 115 6.66 -5.07 -13.47
C LYS A 115 6.75 -6.57 -13.59
#